data_AF-X1CXI1-F1
#
_entry.id   AF-X1CXI1-F1
#
_cell.length_a   1.000
_cell.length_b   1.000
_cell.length_c   1.000
_cell.angle_alpha   90.00
_cell.angle_beta   90.00
_cell.angle_gamma   90.00
#
_symmetry.space_group_name_H-M   'P 1'
#
loop_
_entity.id
_entity.type
_entity.pdbx_description
1 polymer ?
#
loop_
_entity_poly.entity_id
_entity_poly.type
_entity_poly.pdbx_seq_one_letter_code
_entity_poly.pdbx_strand_id
1 'polypeptide(L)'
;ALKKNLVSKTELEAMSQDEIMELIFRSGFSTKENVSDVSGRGVGLDVVKANIANLRGNVNIATELGKGATFYLRVPLTLATERGLIVSCSGQSFVITTSSVERVLLLSKNDIIEVEKSQAILLDKHPVSLSALCDILNISGTSSADYDKLPIVVIRKDQRLAAVLVDEIIGEREIVIKPLQAPLINVPCVAGATLSGSGEIIIVLNIADLIDQALHTRKKIVLIKKTAHEEDLRKRILVADDSLTTRTFVKNLLTNKGYRVSVAEDGVEAWDRLQKEKFALLIT
;
A
#
# COMPACT_ATOMS: atom_id res chain seq x y z
N ALA A 1 13.79 25.61 33.11
CA ALA A 1 12.54 25.90 32.37
C ALA A 1 12.19 27.39 32.42
N LEU A 2 12.06 28.00 33.62
CA LEU A 2 11.76 29.43 33.79
C LEU A 2 12.75 30.37 33.08
N LYS A 3 14.08 30.19 33.26
CA LYS A 3 15.12 30.98 32.58
C LYS A 3 15.03 30.92 31.03
N LYS A 4 14.41 29.86 30.50
CA LYS A 4 14.24 29.63 29.04
C LYS A 4 12.80 29.91 28.56
N ASN A 5 11.93 30.50 29.40
CA ASN A 5 10.53 30.79 29.09
C ASN A 5 9.73 29.59 28.53
N LEU A 6 10.09 28.36 28.94
CA LEU A 6 9.40 27.15 28.48
C LEU A 6 8.08 26.90 29.23
N VAL A 7 7.95 27.48 30.43
CA VAL A 7 6.77 27.43 31.31
C VAL A 7 6.74 28.74 32.11
N SER A 8 5.56 29.22 32.47
CA SER A 8 5.36 30.34 33.38
C SER A 8 5.59 29.92 34.84
N LYS A 9 5.81 30.90 35.72
CA LYS A 9 6.00 30.64 37.15
C LYS A 9 4.73 30.04 37.79
N THR A 10 3.56 30.53 37.40
CA THR A 10 2.25 30.03 37.81
C THR A 10 1.99 28.61 37.34
N GLU A 11 2.40 28.25 36.12
CA GLU A 11 2.27 26.86 35.63
C GLU A 11 3.22 25.92 36.38
N LEU A 12 4.44 26.36 36.67
CA LEU A 12 5.41 25.52 37.38
C LEU A 12 4.98 25.23 38.83
N GLU A 13 4.38 26.21 39.51
CA GLU A 13 3.86 26.05 40.87
C GLU A 13 2.66 25.08 40.95
N ALA A 14 1.96 24.87 39.83
CA ALA A 14 0.85 23.93 39.72
C ALA A 14 1.26 22.51 39.28
N MET A 15 2.52 22.31 38.88
CA MET A 15 2.99 21.01 38.38
C MET A 15 3.35 20.06 39.53
N SER A 16 2.97 18.81 39.34
CA SER A 16 3.50 17.68 40.11
C SER A 16 4.98 17.44 39.82
N GLN A 17 5.65 16.70 40.71
CA GLN A 17 7.06 16.37 40.53
C GLN A 17 7.34 15.64 39.21
N ASP A 18 6.44 14.76 38.78
CA ASP A 18 6.56 14.02 37.53
C ASP A 18 6.45 14.94 36.30
N GLU A 19 5.53 15.91 36.32
CA GLU A 19 5.38 16.92 35.26
C GLU A 19 6.60 17.85 35.18
N ILE A 20 7.18 18.22 36.32
CA ILE A 20 8.43 18.99 36.38
C ILE A 20 9.57 18.20 35.73
N MET A 21 9.66 16.90 36.03
CA MET A 21 10.67 16.02 35.43
C MET A 21 10.45 15.83 33.93
N GLU A 22 9.20 15.83 33.46
CA GLU A 22 8.88 15.67 32.05
C GLU A 22 9.38 16.84 31.19
N LEU A 23 9.59 18.02 31.78
CA LEU A 23 10.15 19.20 31.10
C LEU A 23 11.55 18.94 30.50
N ILE A 24 12.31 17.97 31.01
CA ILE A 24 13.63 17.64 30.45
C ILE A 24 13.54 17.06 29.03
N PHE A 25 12.39 16.48 28.67
CA PHE A 25 12.12 15.93 27.36
C PHE A 25 11.43 16.94 26.42
N ARG A 26 11.20 18.18 26.84
CA ARG A 26 10.68 19.22 25.95
C ARG A 26 11.76 19.65 24.97
N SER A 27 11.34 19.90 23.72
CA SER A 27 12.25 20.48 22.74
C SER A 27 12.77 21.84 23.20
N GLY A 28 14.07 22.06 22.98
CA GLY A 28 14.76 23.27 23.44
C GLY A 28 15.17 23.28 24.92
N PHE A 29 14.78 22.27 25.72
CA PHE A 29 15.29 22.12 27.08
C PHE A 29 16.74 21.59 27.04
N SER A 30 17.68 22.38 27.54
CA SER A 30 19.08 21.99 27.68
C SER A 30 19.72 22.82 28.79
N THR A 31 20.58 22.18 29.57
CA THR A 31 21.37 22.82 30.66
C THR A 31 22.68 23.42 30.16
N LYS A 32 23.04 23.25 28.88
CA LYS A 32 24.25 23.85 28.30
C LYS A 32 24.09 25.35 28.06
N GLU A 33 25.09 26.13 28.48
CA GLU A 33 25.19 27.57 28.21
C GLU A 33 25.99 27.90 26.94
N ASN A 34 26.92 27.04 26.50
CA ASN A 34 27.69 27.18 25.25
C ASN A 34 27.68 25.90 24.39
N VAL A 35 27.63 26.07 23.07
CA VAL A 35 27.72 24.98 22.07
C VAL A 35 29.21 24.80 21.72
N SER A 36 29.78 23.62 21.94
CA SER A 36 31.14 23.29 21.51
C SER A 36 31.13 22.13 20.52
N ASP A 37 31.92 22.26 19.46
CA ASP A 37 31.88 21.42 18.25
C ASP A 37 32.47 20.01 18.42
N VAL A 38 33.01 19.65 19.59
CA VAL A 38 33.66 18.34 19.82
C VAL A 38 33.06 17.60 21.02
N SER A 39 31.75 17.36 20.94
CA SER A 39 31.05 16.19 21.50
C SER A 39 29.65 16.11 20.88
N GLY A 40 29.62 16.36 19.57
CA GLY A 40 28.44 16.55 18.75
C GLY A 40 27.90 15.23 18.21
N ARG A 41 26.80 14.77 18.79
CA ARG A 41 25.66 14.29 17.99
C ARG A 41 24.32 14.91 18.40
N GLY A 42 24.29 15.73 19.46
CA GLY A 42 23.14 16.59 19.74
C GLY A 42 21.80 15.87 19.81
N VAL A 43 21.76 14.63 20.29
CA VAL A 43 20.49 13.92 20.49
C VAL A 43 19.92 14.42 21.81
N GLY A 44 19.08 15.44 21.74
CA GLY A 44 18.36 15.93 22.91
C GLY A 44 17.47 14.84 23.48
N LEU A 45 17.15 14.94 24.77
CA LEU A 45 16.23 14.00 25.42
C LEU A 45 14.84 14.02 24.75
N ASP A 46 14.47 15.12 24.11
CA ASP A 46 13.31 15.23 23.21
C ASP A 46 13.37 14.23 22.05
N VAL A 47 14.52 14.09 21.40
CA VAL A 47 14.74 13.09 20.33
C VAL A 47 14.70 11.66 20.88
N VAL A 48 15.25 11.42 22.08
CA VAL A 48 15.15 10.11 22.74
C VAL A 48 13.69 9.75 23.02
N LYS A 49 12.90 10.68 23.58
CA LYS A 49 11.48 10.48 23.84
C LYS A 49 10.69 10.23 22.55
N ALA A 50 10.95 10.99 21.49
CA ALA A 50 10.32 10.79 20.19
C ALA A 50 10.63 9.40 19.60
N ASN A 51 11.88 8.96 19.65
CA ASN A 51 12.27 7.63 19.14
C ASN A 51 11.63 6.49 19.94
N ILE A 52 11.55 6.61 21.27
CA ILE A 52 10.90 5.60 22.12
C ILE A 52 9.39 5.60 21.91
N ALA A 53 8.76 6.76 21.75
CA ALA A 53 7.33 6.87 21.41
C ALA A 53 7.00 6.27 20.03
N ASN A 54 7.88 6.43 19.03
CA ASN A 54 7.73 5.81 17.71
C ASN A 54 7.73 4.27 17.78
N LEU A 55 8.42 3.70 18.77
CA LEU A 55 8.39 2.27 19.07
C LEU A 55 7.20 1.85 19.93
N ARG A 56 6.21 2.74 20.13
CA ARG A 56 5.10 2.59 21.09
C ARG A 56 5.58 2.28 22.52
N GLY A 57 6.77 2.75 22.87
CA GLY A 57 7.35 2.67 24.20
C GLY A 57 7.18 3.97 24.99
N ASN A 58 7.68 3.96 26.23
CA ASN A 58 7.71 5.13 27.10
C ASN A 58 9.07 5.27 27.81
N VAL A 59 9.41 6.50 28.19
CA VAL A 59 10.62 6.83 28.95
C VAL A 59 10.27 7.64 30.19
N ASN A 60 10.76 7.19 31.34
CA ASN A 60 10.58 7.84 32.64
C ASN A 60 11.95 8.11 33.28
N ILE A 61 12.02 9.02 34.24
CA ILE A 61 13.23 9.35 34.99
C ILE A 61 12.96 9.23 36.50
N ALA A 62 13.90 8.65 37.25
CA ALA A 62 13.96 8.75 38.70
C ALA A 62 15.29 9.40 39.08
N THR A 63 15.24 10.46 39.87
CA THR A 63 16.44 11.23 40.24
C THR A 63 16.28 11.80 41.64
N GLU A 64 17.39 11.85 42.37
CA GLU A 64 17.48 12.53 43.67
C GLU A 64 18.76 13.36 43.68
N LEU A 65 18.66 14.60 44.19
CA LEU A 65 19.79 15.53 44.19
C LEU A 65 20.99 14.92 44.93
N GLY A 66 22.16 14.93 44.30
CA GLY A 66 23.38 14.36 44.86
C GLY A 66 23.47 12.82 44.79
N LYS A 67 22.43 12.11 44.36
CA LYS A 67 22.44 10.65 44.17
C LYS A 67 22.41 10.19 42.71
N GLY A 68 22.32 11.13 41.78
CA GLY A 68 22.30 10.87 40.34
C GLY A 68 20.89 10.63 39.80
N ALA A 69 20.82 10.20 38.54
CA ALA A 69 19.57 10.00 37.79
C ALA A 69 19.56 8.66 37.06
N THR A 70 18.43 7.97 37.08
CA THR A 70 18.16 6.72 36.36
C THR A 70 17.03 6.93 35.36
N PHE A 71 17.25 6.51 34.11
CA PHE A 71 16.25 6.56 33.05
C PHE A 71 15.68 5.17 32.81
N TYR A 72 14.36 5.03 32.87
CA TYR A 72 13.64 3.80 32.58
C TYR A 72 13.03 3.89 31.20
N LEU A 73 13.55 3.10 30.26
CA LEU A 73 13.02 2.99 28.91
C LEU A 73 12.27 1.67 28.80
N ARG A 74 10.97 1.74 28.52
CA ARG A 74 10.12 0.58 28.29
C ARG A 74 9.70 0.58 26.84
N VAL A 75 10.09 -0.46 26.11
CA VAL A 75 9.67 -0.70 24.73
C VAL A 75 8.99 -2.06 24.66
N PRO A 76 7.96 -2.24 23.80
CA PRO A 76 7.40 -3.56 23.54
C PRO A 76 8.48 -4.55 23.08
N LEU A 77 8.41 -5.80 23.57
CA LEU A 77 9.34 -6.87 23.18
C LEU A 77 9.28 -7.19 21.68
N THR A 78 8.10 -6.99 21.08
CA THR A 78 7.85 -7.12 19.66
C THR A 78 7.30 -5.81 19.11
N LEU A 79 7.71 -5.42 17.90
CA LEU A 79 6.94 -4.46 17.12
C LEU A 79 5.51 -5.00 17.01
N ALA A 80 4.51 -4.18 17.32
CA ALA A 80 3.12 -4.60 17.28
C ALA A 80 2.80 -5.12 15.88
N THR A 81 2.72 -6.43 15.76
CA THR A 81 2.36 -7.10 14.54
C THR A 81 0.85 -7.00 14.38
N GLU A 82 0.42 -6.65 13.17
CA GLU A 82 -0.99 -6.68 12.80
C GLU A 82 -1.21 -7.79 11.79
N ARG A 83 -2.44 -8.30 11.70
CA ARG A 83 -2.81 -9.20 10.63
C ARG A 83 -3.34 -8.40 9.45
N GLY A 84 -2.78 -8.62 8.28
CA GLY A 84 -3.19 -7.99 7.03
C GLY A 84 -3.71 -9.01 6.03
N LEU A 85 -4.86 -8.71 5.42
CA LEU A 85 -5.35 -9.40 4.23
C LEU A 85 -4.66 -8.81 3.00
N ILE A 86 -3.88 -9.64 2.31
CA ILE A 86 -3.18 -9.26 1.08
C ILE A 86 -4.11 -9.47 -0.09
N VAL A 87 -4.31 -8.42 -0.88
CA VAL A 87 -5.15 -8.39 -2.08
C VAL A 87 -4.35 -7.86 -3.26
N SER A 88 -4.74 -8.21 -4.48
CA SER A 88 -4.12 -7.67 -5.69
C SER A 88 -5.07 -6.78 -6.49
N CYS A 89 -4.51 -5.77 -7.15
CA CYS A 89 -5.20 -4.99 -8.18
C CYS A 89 -4.21 -4.55 -9.26
N SER A 90 -4.53 -4.80 -10.53
CA SER A 90 -3.68 -4.57 -11.70
C SER A 90 -2.26 -5.14 -11.52
N GLY A 91 -2.16 -6.34 -10.96
CA GLY A 91 -0.89 -7.04 -10.71
C GLY A 91 -0.05 -6.48 -9.56
N GLN A 92 -0.54 -5.49 -8.81
CA GLN A 92 0.12 -4.95 -7.62
C GLN A 92 -0.54 -5.47 -6.35
N SER A 93 0.26 -5.75 -5.32
CA SER A 93 -0.25 -6.20 -4.02
C SER A 93 -0.47 -5.03 -3.07
N PHE A 94 -1.54 -5.12 -2.29
CA PHE A 94 -1.92 -4.18 -1.23
C PHE A 94 -2.32 -4.94 0.03
N VAL A 95 -2.24 -4.28 1.18
CA VAL A 95 -2.71 -4.83 2.45
C VAL A 95 -3.90 -4.05 2.97
N ILE A 96 -4.97 -4.77 3.31
CA ILE A 96 -6.10 -4.29 4.11
C ILE A 96 -5.92 -4.88 5.51
N THR A 97 -5.99 -4.07 6.57
CA THR A 97 -5.88 -4.61 7.93
C THR A 97 -7.08 -5.50 8.22
N THR A 98 -6.83 -6.72 8.72
CA THR A 98 -7.88 -7.73 8.93
C THR A 98 -8.92 -7.27 9.94
N SER A 99 -8.52 -6.45 10.91
CA SER A 99 -9.41 -5.80 11.88
C SER A 99 -10.47 -4.90 11.25
N SER A 100 -10.28 -4.47 10.00
CA SER A 100 -11.24 -3.68 9.23
C SER A 100 -12.07 -4.50 8.25
N VAL A 101 -11.75 -5.78 8.05
CA VAL A 101 -12.46 -6.65 7.13
C VAL A 101 -13.70 -7.22 7.84
N GLU A 102 -14.87 -6.84 7.36
CA GLU A 102 -16.14 -7.36 7.85
C GLU A 102 -16.42 -8.76 7.27
N ARG A 103 -16.27 -8.91 5.95
CA ARG A 103 -16.46 -10.18 5.22
C ARG A 103 -15.62 -10.22 3.95
N VAL A 104 -15.24 -11.43 3.56
CA VAL A 104 -14.74 -11.74 2.22
C VAL A 104 -15.82 -12.52 1.49
N LEU A 105 -16.20 -12.06 0.30
CA LEU A 105 -17.26 -12.62 -0.52
C LEU A 105 -16.72 -12.98 -1.89
N LEU A 106 -17.34 -13.98 -2.50
CA LEU A 106 -17.06 -14.38 -3.87
C LEU A 106 -18.39 -14.42 -4.62
N LEU A 107 -18.70 -13.32 -5.30
CA LEU A 107 -20.03 -13.08 -5.88
C LEU A 107 -20.03 -13.24 -7.40
N SER A 108 -21.17 -13.58 -7.98
CA SER A 108 -21.34 -13.52 -9.43
C SER A 108 -21.70 -12.10 -9.88
N LYS A 109 -21.62 -11.84 -11.18
CA LYS A 109 -22.07 -10.55 -11.76
C LYS A 109 -23.55 -10.26 -11.48
N ASN A 110 -24.36 -11.30 -11.29
CA ASN A 110 -25.80 -11.18 -11.06
C ASN A 110 -26.13 -10.73 -9.62
N ASP A 111 -25.17 -10.82 -8.71
CA ASP A 111 -25.35 -10.38 -7.32
C ASP A 111 -25.10 -8.86 -7.14
N ILE A 112 -24.64 -8.19 -8.21
CA ILE A 112 -24.42 -6.73 -8.22
C ILE A 112 -25.72 -6.05 -8.63
N ILE A 113 -26.17 -5.14 -7.78
CA ILE A 113 -27.35 -4.30 -8.01
C ILE A 113 -26.94 -2.85 -8.32
N GLU A 114 -27.83 -2.10 -8.95
CA GLU A 114 -27.65 -0.66 -9.18
C GLU A 114 -28.58 0.14 -8.26
N VAL A 115 -28.01 1.09 -7.51
CA VAL A 115 -28.71 1.99 -6.58
C VAL A 115 -28.29 3.41 -6.91
N GLU A 116 -29.24 4.26 -7.31
CA GLU A 116 -29.00 5.69 -7.59
C GLU A 116 -27.82 5.99 -8.54
N LYS A 117 -27.62 5.13 -9.55
CA LYS A 117 -26.53 5.16 -10.55
C LYS A 117 -25.15 4.68 -10.05
N SER A 118 -25.06 4.22 -8.81
CA SER A 118 -23.90 3.54 -8.24
C SER A 118 -24.14 2.03 -8.17
N GLN A 119 -23.08 1.23 -8.19
CA GLN A 119 -23.20 -0.22 -7.98
C GLN A 119 -23.14 -0.54 -6.50
N ALA A 120 -23.87 -1.58 -6.09
CA ALA A 120 -23.92 -2.05 -4.73
C ALA A 120 -24.07 -3.57 -4.68
N ILE A 121 -23.79 -4.15 -3.52
CA ILE A 121 -24.12 -5.54 -3.18
C ILE A 121 -25.14 -5.57 -2.04
N LEU A 122 -25.92 -6.63 -1.94
CA LEU A 122 -26.81 -6.84 -0.80
C LEU A 122 -26.08 -7.59 0.31
N LEU A 123 -25.77 -6.89 1.39
CA LEU A 123 -25.25 -7.49 2.63
C LEU A 123 -26.38 -7.55 3.65
N ASP A 124 -26.80 -8.75 4.03
CA ASP A 124 -27.92 -8.96 4.97
C ASP A 124 -29.18 -8.14 4.59
N LYS A 125 -29.51 -8.13 3.29
CA LYS A 125 -30.61 -7.35 2.66
C LYS A 125 -30.45 -5.83 2.65
N HIS A 126 -29.31 -5.30 3.09
CA HIS A 126 -29.00 -3.87 3.01
C HIS A 126 -28.02 -3.60 1.87
N PRO A 127 -28.24 -2.56 1.05
CA PRO A 127 -27.32 -2.20 -0.02
C PRO A 127 -26.02 -1.62 0.56
N VAL A 128 -24.88 -2.13 0.10
CA VAL A 128 -23.53 -1.63 0.41
C VAL A 128 -22.85 -1.22 -0.89
N SER A 129 -22.34 0.02 -0.94
CA SER A 129 -21.67 0.56 -2.14
C SER A 129 -20.52 -0.32 -2.58
N LEU A 130 -20.46 -0.64 -3.87
CA LEU A 130 -19.44 -1.46 -4.50
C LEU A 130 -18.55 -0.60 -5.39
N SER A 131 -17.24 -0.67 -5.19
CA SER A 131 -16.24 0.02 -6.02
C SER A 131 -15.02 -0.86 -6.25
N ALA A 132 -14.39 -0.75 -7.42
CA ALA A 132 -13.14 -1.46 -7.69
C ALA A 132 -11.96 -0.77 -6.98
N LEU A 133 -11.05 -1.57 -6.42
CA LEU A 133 -9.87 -1.06 -5.72
C LEU A 133 -9.01 -0.18 -6.64
N CYS A 134 -8.83 -0.58 -7.90
CA CYS A 134 -8.04 0.19 -8.87
C CYS A 134 -8.68 1.53 -9.19
N ASP A 135 -10.02 1.61 -9.21
CA ASP A 135 -10.73 2.88 -9.41
C ASP A 135 -10.55 3.82 -8.22
N ILE A 136 -10.65 3.29 -7.00
CA ILE A 136 -10.43 4.04 -5.76
C ILE A 136 -9.00 4.59 -5.72
N LEU A 137 -8.01 3.77 -6.08
CA LEU A 137 -6.59 4.13 -6.06
C LEU A 137 -6.12 4.89 -7.31
N ASN A 138 -7.01 5.15 -8.28
CA ASN A 138 -6.68 5.74 -9.59
C ASN A 138 -5.54 5.01 -10.32
N ILE A 139 -5.49 3.69 -10.21
CA ILE A 139 -4.50 2.86 -10.91
C ILE A 139 -5.03 2.55 -12.31
N SER A 140 -4.26 2.94 -13.32
CA SER A 140 -4.54 2.62 -14.71
C SER A 140 -4.40 1.11 -14.93
N GLY A 141 -5.53 0.45 -15.12
CA GLY A 141 -5.60 -0.94 -15.50
C GLY A 141 -7.04 -1.28 -15.87
N THR A 142 -7.21 -2.16 -16.84
CA THR A 142 -8.51 -2.78 -17.06
C THR A 142 -8.75 -3.67 -15.84
N SER A 143 -9.76 -3.33 -15.02
CA SER A 143 -10.36 -4.25 -14.06
C SER A 143 -11.04 -5.39 -14.85
N SER A 144 -10.23 -6.19 -15.55
CA SER A 144 -10.68 -7.37 -16.29
C SER A 144 -10.84 -8.47 -15.27
N ALA A 145 -11.90 -8.40 -14.47
CA ALA A 145 -12.32 -9.53 -13.67
C ALA A 145 -12.84 -10.60 -14.64
N ASP A 146 -11.92 -11.44 -15.11
CA ASP A 146 -12.15 -12.57 -16.00
C ASP A 146 -12.65 -13.79 -15.21
N TYR A 147 -13.58 -13.54 -14.31
CA TYR A 147 -14.07 -14.55 -13.40
C TYR A 147 -15.59 -14.50 -13.38
N ASP A 148 -16.22 -15.67 -13.55
CA ASP A 148 -17.63 -15.88 -13.18
C ASP A 148 -17.89 -15.50 -11.71
N LYS A 149 -16.81 -15.37 -10.93
CA LYS A 149 -16.77 -15.11 -9.50
C LYS A 149 -15.84 -13.94 -9.18
N LEU A 150 -16.40 -12.86 -8.67
CA LEU A 150 -15.77 -11.60 -8.31
C LEU A 150 -15.37 -11.62 -6.83
N PRO A 151 -14.07 -11.55 -6.49
CA PRO A 151 -13.63 -11.48 -5.12
C PRO A 151 -13.86 -10.08 -4.56
N ILE A 152 -14.63 -9.99 -3.48
CA ILE A 152 -15.05 -8.73 -2.87
C ILE A 152 -14.66 -8.75 -1.40
N VAL A 153 -14.00 -7.68 -0.95
CA VAL A 153 -13.69 -7.44 0.46
C VAL A 153 -14.63 -6.38 0.98
N VAL A 154 -15.47 -6.75 1.93
CA VAL A 154 -16.31 -5.80 2.67
C VAL A 154 -15.49 -5.24 3.82
N ILE A 155 -15.27 -3.94 3.81
CA ILE A 155 -14.49 -3.22 4.82
C ILE A 155 -15.40 -2.33 5.66
N ARG A 156 -15.06 -2.21 6.94
CA ARG A 156 -15.77 -1.38 7.92
C ARG A 156 -14.80 -0.46 8.65
N LYS A 157 -15.23 0.79 8.83
CA LYS A 157 -14.64 1.70 9.82
C LYS A 157 -15.77 2.41 10.55
N ASP A 158 -15.82 2.22 11.86
CA ASP A 158 -16.91 2.70 12.72
C ASP A 158 -18.27 2.20 12.21
N GLN A 159 -19.21 3.10 11.89
CA GLN A 159 -20.52 2.74 11.33
C GLN A 159 -20.54 2.69 9.79
N ARG A 160 -19.43 3.03 9.12
CA ARG A 160 -19.36 3.11 7.66
C ARG A 160 -18.87 1.78 7.07
N LEU A 161 -19.50 1.36 5.97
CA LEU A 161 -19.23 0.13 5.24
C LEU A 161 -18.99 0.44 3.76
N ALA A 162 -18.07 -0.29 3.15
CA ALA A 162 -17.90 -0.31 1.70
C ALA A 162 -17.54 -1.72 1.23
N ALA A 163 -17.98 -2.09 0.03
CA ALA A 163 -17.57 -3.30 -0.65
C ALA A 163 -16.52 -2.94 -1.71
N VAL A 164 -15.36 -3.59 -1.63
CA VAL A 164 -14.23 -3.33 -2.53
C VAL A 164 -14.01 -4.56 -3.40
N LEU A 165 -14.20 -4.40 -4.71
CA LEU A 165 -13.82 -5.41 -5.70
C LEU A 165 -12.30 -5.38 -5.89
N VAL A 166 -11.68 -6.55 -5.80
CA VAL A 166 -10.24 -6.75 -6.05
C VAL A 166 -10.04 -7.76 -7.18
N ASP A 167 -8.82 -7.88 -7.70
CA ASP A 167 -8.53 -8.89 -8.72
C ASP A 167 -8.35 -10.28 -8.09
N GLU A 168 -7.64 -10.33 -6.97
CA GLU A 168 -7.35 -11.57 -6.24
C GLU A 168 -7.21 -11.29 -4.73
N ILE A 169 -7.53 -12.31 -3.92
CA ILE A 169 -7.25 -12.33 -2.48
C ILE A 169 -6.16 -13.36 -2.26
N ILE A 170 -4.95 -12.89 -1.99
CA ILE A 170 -3.76 -13.73 -1.86
C ILE A 170 -3.75 -14.46 -0.51
N GLY A 171 -4.25 -13.82 0.55
CA GLY A 171 -4.44 -14.42 1.86
C GLY A 171 -4.06 -13.51 3.03
N GLU A 172 -4.25 -14.01 4.25
CA GLU A 172 -3.96 -13.30 5.50
C GLU A 172 -2.53 -13.59 5.99
N ARG A 173 -1.80 -12.55 6.41
CA ARG A 173 -0.45 -12.67 6.98
C ARG A 173 -0.23 -11.70 8.14
N GLU A 174 0.68 -12.07 9.02
CA GLU A 174 1.22 -11.16 10.02
C GLU A 174 2.17 -10.15 9.35
N ILE A 175 1.98 -8.87 9.64
CA ILE A 175 2.71 -7.76 9.03
C ILE A 175 3.16 -6.74 10.08
N VAL A 176 4.18 -5.97 9.73
CA VAL A 176 4.64 -4.82 10.52
C VAL A 176 4.45 -3.58 9.66
N ILE A 177 3.53 -2.70 10.08
CA ILE A 177 3.26 -1.45 9.38
C ILE A 177 4.36 -0.45 9.70
N LYS A 178 5.08 0.01 8.68
CA LYS A 178 6.03 1.11 8.77
C LYS A 178 5.38 2.37 8.21
N PRO A 179 5.15 3.42 9.02
CA PRO A 179 4.66 4.70 8.54
C PRO A 179 5.58 5.26 7.47
N LEU A 180 5.01 5.90 6.46
CA LEU A 180 5.79 6.62 5.46
C LEU A 180 6.31 7.92 6.07
N GLN A 181 7.55 8.28 5.73
CA GLN A 181 8.19 9.52 6.16
C GLN A 181 8.10 10.58 5.06
N ALA A 182 8.42 11.84 5.40
CA ALA A 182 8.42 12.92 4.43
C ALA A 182 9.29 12.55 3.21
N PRO A 183 8.84 12.82 1.98
CA PRO A 183 7.67 13.65 1.61
C PRO A 183 6.31 12.89 1.53
N LEU A 184 6.23 11.63 1.94
CA LEU A 184 5.08 10.74 1.69
C LEU A 184 4.08 10.62 2.88
N ILE A 185 4.03 11.61 3.77
CA ILE A 185 3.24 11.53 5.03
C ILE A 185 1.71 11.55 4.77
N ASN A 186 1.25 12.11 3.65
CA ASN A 186 -0.18 12.35 3.36
C ASN A 186 -0.62 11.79 1.99
N VAL A 187 -0.14 10.61 1.61
CA VAL A 187 -0.61 9.96 0.38
C VAL A 187 -2.02 9.41 0.61
N PRO A 188 -3.04 9.80 -0.18
CA PRO A 188 -4.41 9.31 0.00
C PRO A 188 -4.47 7.78 -0.04
N CYS A 189 -5.34 7.20 0.80
CA CYS A 189 -5.54 5.75 0.87
C CYS A 189 -4.30 4.95 1.34
N VAL A 190 -3.24 5.60 1.83
CA VAL A 190 -2.03 4.94 2.31
C VAL A 190 -1.84 5.18 3.81
N ALA A 191 -1.85 4.10 4.60
CA ALA A 191 -1.52 4.15 6.02
C ALA A 191 -0.02 3.94 6.28
N GLY A 192 0.66 3.25 5.36
CA GLY A 192 2.07 2.89 5.51
C GLY A 192 2.50 1.87 4.47
N ALA A 193 3.62 1.20 4.75
CA ALA A 193 4.09 0.07 3.97
C ALA A 193 4.59 -1.07 4.87
N THR A 194 4.59 -2.28 4.35
CA THR A 194 5.19 -3.46 4.97
C THR A 194 6.14 -4.12 3.99
N LEU A 195 6.99 -5.02 4.49
CA LEU A 195 7.83 -5.89 3.66
C LEU A 195 7.20 -7.28 3.60
N SER A 196 7.13 -7.86 2.41
CA SER A 196 6.83 -9.27 2.18
C SER A 196 7.97 -10.16 2.64
N GLY A 197 7.71 -11.47 2.80
CA GLY A 197 8.76 -12.46 3.03
C GLY A 197 9.78 -12.55 1.87
N SER A 198 9.40 -12.10 0.67
CA SER A 198 10.28 -11.96 -0.51
C SER A 198 11.15 -10.68 -0.48
N GLY A 199 10.93 -9.77 0.47
CA GLY A 199 11.57 -8.46 0.52
C GLY A 199 10.89 -7.37 -0.31
N GLU A 200 9.78 -7.69 -1.00
CA GLU A 200 8.99 -6.70 -1.73
C GLU A 200 8.24 -5.75 -0.78
N ILE A 201 8.15 -4.48 -1.17
CA ILE A 201 7.40 -3.47 -0.41
C ILE A 201 5.93 -3.55 -0.83
N ILE A 202 5.04 -3.72 0.16
CA ILE A 202 3.59 -3.76 -0.05
C ILE A 202 2.96 -2.59 0.70
N ILE A 203 2.11 -1.82 0.01
CA ILE A 203 1.40 -0.67 0.60
C ILE A 203 0.28 -1.17 1.51
N VAL A 204 0.20 -0.59 2.71
CA VAL A 204 -0.89 -0.81 3.67
C VAL A 204 -1.90 0.31 3.51
N LEU A 205 -3.15 -0.06 3.24
CA LEU A 205 -4.20 0.89 2.89
C LEU A 205 -4.80 1.58 4.12
N ASN A 206 -5.05 2.89 4.00
CA ASN A 206 -5.86 3.63 4.98
C ASN A 206 -7.34 3.38 4.70
N ILE A 207 -7.99 2.64 5.58
CA ILE A 207 -9.38 2.19 5.42
C ILE A 207 -10.39 3.33 5.47
N ALA A 208 -10.13 4.36 6.29
CA ALA A 208 -11.04 5.51 6.37
C ALA A 208 -11.10 6.23 5.02
N ASP A 209 -9.93 6.56 4.47
CA ASP A 209 -9.80 7.17 3.14
C ASP A 209 -10.39 6.26 2.06
N LEU A 210 -10.13 4.95 2.15
CA LEU A 210 -10.59 3.97 1.16
C LEU A 210 -12.13 3.91 1.11
N ILE A 211 -12.79 3.91 2.27
CA ILE A 211 -14.26 3.98 2.37
C ILE A 211 -14.76 5.33 1.83
N ASP A 212 -14.11 6.43 2.20
CA ASP A 212 -14.50 7.76 1.72
C ASP A 212 -14.42 7.85 0.19
N GLN A 213 -13.35 7.36 -0.41
CA GLN A 213 -13.22 7.32 -1.86
C GLN A 213 -14.21 6.34 -2.51
N ALA A 214 -14.48 5.18 -1.92
CA ALA A 214 -15.46 4.21 -2.42
C ALA A 214 -16.90 4.76 -2.43
N LEU A 215 -17.25 5.61 -1.46
CA LEU A 215 -18.58 6.23 -1.40
C LEU A 215 -18.73 7.38 -2.42
N HIS A 216 -17.64 8.02 -2.84
CA HIS A 216 -17.66 9.13 -3.80
C HIS A 216 -17.37 8.69 -5.24
N THR A 217 -16.78 7.52 -5.44
CA THR A 217 -16.46 6.98 -6.77
C THR A 217 -17.74 6.64 -7.53
N ARG A 218 -17.97 7.31 -8.66
CA ARG A 218 -19.11 7.03 -9.57
C ARG A 218 -18.72 6.21 -10.79
N LYS A 219 -17.47 5.75 -10.87
CA LYS A 219 -17.03 4.88 -11.96
C LYS A 219 -17.78 3.56 -11.86
N LYS A 220 -18.55 3.23 -12.90
CA LYS A 220 -19.19 1.92 -13.00
C LYS A 220 -18.11 0.89 -13.30
N ILE A 221 -18.11 -0.20 -12.55
CA ILE A 221 -17.29 -1.38 -12.81
C ILE A 221 -17.77 -1.95 -14.14
N VAL A 222 -16.94 -1.81 -15.17
CA VAL A 222 -17.21 -2.37 -16.50
C VAL A 222 -16.73 -3.81 -16.52
N LEU A 223 -17.65 -4.73 -16.27
CA LEU A 223 -17.39 -6.17 -16.27
C LEU A 223 -17.38 -6.73 -17.70
N ILE A 224 -16.33 -6.45 -18.47
CA ILE A 224 -16.17 -6.98 -19.83
C ILE A 224 -16.08 -8.51 -19.74
N LYS A 225 -16.97 -9.24 -20.43
CA LYS A 225 -16.72 -10.66 -20.73
C LYS A 225 -15.50 -10.68 -21.63
N LYS A 226 -14.38 -11.23 -21.16
CA LYS A 226 -13.41 -11.78 -22.10
C LYS A 226 -14.11 -12.94 -22.79
N THR A 227 -14.76 -12.67 -23.92
CA THR A 227 -15.03 -13.76 -24.85
C THR A 227 -13.68 -14.42 -25.12
N ALA A 228 -13.62 -15.75 -25.04
CA ALA A 228 -12.44 -16.58 -25.28
C ALA A 228 -11.72 -16.32 -26.63
N HIS A 229 -12.17 -15.36 -27.42
CA HIS A 229 -11.51 -14.81 -28.61
C HIS A 229 -10.35 -13.85 -28.33
N GLU A 230 -10.13 -13.34 -27.11
CA GLU A 230 -9.00 -12.42 -26.87
C GLU A 230 -7.65 -13.10 -26.59
N GLU A 231 -7.62 -14.40 -26.25
CA GLU A 231 -6.37 -15.16 -26.33
C GLU A 231 -5.94 -15.44 -27.77
N ASP A 232 -6.87 -15.30 -28.73
CA ASP A 232 -6.64 -15.48 -30.16
C ASP A 232 -6.35 -14.16 -30.91
N LEU A 233 -6.52 -13.01 -30.23
CA LEU A 233 -6.30 -11.67 -30.82
C LEU A 233 -4.92 -11.07 -30.55
N ARG A 234 -4.00 -11.76 -29.85
CA ARG A 234 -2.58 -11.37 -29.84
C ARG A 234 -2.02 -11.60 -31.24
N LYS A 235 -2.13 -10.59 -32.09
CA LYS A 235 -1.65 -10.55 -33.48
C LYS A 235 -0.28 -11.23 -33.56
N ARG A 236 -0.23 -12.36 -34.27
CA ARG A 236 1.01 -13.10 -34.51
C ARG A 236 1.86 -12.32 -35.52
N ILE A 237 3.09 -12.00 -35.16
CA ILE A 237 4.06 -11.32 -36.03
C ILE A 237 5.13 -12.33 -36.41
N LEU A 238 5.48 -12.39 -37.69
CA LEU A 238 6.62 -13.15 -38.19
C LEU A 238 7.79 -12.19 -38.41
N VAL A 239 8.96 -12.49 -37.85
CA VAL A 239 10.21 -11.74 -38.06
C VAL A 239 11.17 -12.62 -38.84
N ALA A 240 11.54 -12.20 -40.04
CA ALA A 240 12.47 -12.92 -40.91
C ALA A 240 13.73 -12.07 -41.11
N ASP A 241 14.85 -12.50 -40.56
CA ASP A 241 16.11 -11.76 -40.59
C ASP A 241 17.28 -12.75 -40.55
N ASP A 242 18.26 -12.56 -41.42
CA ASP A 242 19.42 -13.43 -41.59
C ASP A 242 20.45 -13.25 -40.44
N SER A 243 20.41 -12.12 -39.75
CA SER A 243 21.19 -11.85 -38.55
C SER A 243 20.47 -12.35 -37.30
N LEU A 244 21.03 -13.39 -36.67
CA LEU A 244 20.55 -13.91 -35.39
C LEU A 244 20.41 -12.82 -34.32
N THR A 245 21.32 -11.83 -34.31
CA THR A 245 21.32 -10.72 -33.35
C THR A 245 20.12 -9.80 -33.57
N THR A 246 19.86 -9.38 -34.81
CA THR A 246 18.74 -8.50 -35.14
C THR A 246 17.42 -9.23 -34.92
N ARG A 247 17.32 -10.48 -35.39
CA ARG A 247 16.16 -11.35 -35.20
C ARG A 247 15.78 -11.51 -33.72
N THR A 248 16.78 -11.74 -32.86
CA THR A 248 16.57 -11.90 -31.41
C THR A 248 16.16 -10.59 -30.75
N PHE A 249 16.79 -9.47 -31.13
CA PHE A 249 16.43 -8.15 -30.62
C PHE A 249 14.98 -7.79 -30.94
N VAL A 250 14.58 -7.90 -32.20
CA VAL A 250 13.23 -7.58 -32.67
C VAL A 250 12.19 -8.52 -32.03
N LYS A 251 12.49 -9.83 -31.92
CA LYS A 251 11.64 -10.78 -31.20
C LYS A 251 11.37 -10.34 -29.77
N ASN A 252 12.41 -10.00 -29.02
CA ASN A 252 12.28 -9.62 -27.62
C ASN A 252 11.55 -8.28 -27.46
N LEU A 253 11.84 -7.29 -28.31
CA LEU A 253 11.15 -5.99 -28.32
C LEU A 253 9.63 -6.15 -28.50
N LEU A 254 9.22 -6.93 -29.49
CA LEU A 254 7.81 -7.16 -29.81
C LEU A 254 7.12 -8.05 -28.76
N THR A 255 7.82 -9.05 -28.24
CA THR A 255 7.31 -9.91 -27.15
C THR A 255 7.05 -9.09 -25.88
N ASN A 256 7.96 -8.19 -25.51
CA ASN A 256 7.79 -7.27 -24.38
C ASN A 256 6.62 -6.28 -24.57
N LYS A 257 6.25 -5.98 -25.82
CA LYS A 257 5.06 -5.17 -26.15
C LYS A 257 3.77 -6.00 -26.22
N GLY A 258 3.82 -7.29 -25.90
CA GLY A 258 2.65 -8.17 -25.78
C GLY A 258 2.26 -8.94 -27.05
N TYR A 259 3.07 -8.89 -28.12
CA TYR A 259 2.81 -9.63 -29.36
C TYR A 259 3.28 -11.09 -29.27
N ARG A 260 2.64 -12.00 -30.02
CA ARG A 260 3.15 -13.35 -30.27
C ARG A 260 4.09 -13.31 -31.45
N VAL A 261 5.37 -13.63 -31.25
CA VAL A 261 6.39 -13.50 -32.29
C VAL A 261 6.94 -14.86 -32.69
N SER A 262 6.80 -15.20 -33.97
CA SER A 262 7.54 -16.28 -34.62
C SER A 262 8.75 -15.69 -35.35
N VAL A 263 9.83 -16.45 -35.43
CA VAL A 263 11.05 -16.05 -36.14
C VAL A 263 11.36 -17.02 -37.28
N ALA A 264 11.89 -16.52 -38.39
CA ALA A 264 12.38 -17.29 -39.52
C ALA A 264 13.82 -16.87 -39.84
N GLU A 265 14.65 -17.82 -40.24
CA GLU A 265 16.07 -17.61 -40.51
C GLU A 265 16.35 -16.99 -41.88
N ASP A 266 15.44 -17.23 -42.82
CA ASP A 266 15.51 -16.70 -44.16
C ASP A 266 14.11 -16.51 -44.77
N GLY A 267 14.07 -15.97 -45.98
CA GLY A 267 12.82 -15.76 -46.71
C GLY A 267 12.07 -17.04 -47.09
N VAL A 268 12.77 -18.17 -47.25
CA VAL A 268 12.17 -19.46 -47.63
C VAL A 268 11.41 -20.05 -46.45
N GLU A 269 12.02 -20.04 -45.27
CA GLU A 269 11.37 -20.46 -44.03
C GLU A 269 10.21 -19.52 -43.67
N ALA A 270 10.39 -18.21 -43.86
CA ALA A 270 9.32 -17.25 -43.64
C ALA A 270 8.11 -17.52 -44.54
N TRP A 271 8.37 -17.82 -45.82
CA TRP A 271 7.35 -18.15 -46.81
C TRP A 271 6.59 -19.44 -46.47
N ASP A 272 7.30 -20.51 -46.12
CA ASP A 272 6.68 -21.79 -45.73
C ASP A 272 5.75 -21.62 -44.51
N ARG A 273 6.17 -20.79 -43.54
CA ARG A 273 5.36 -20.49 -42.35
C ARG A 273 4.13 -19.64 -42.67
N LEU A 274 4.23 -18.66 -43.57
CA LEU A 274 3.10 -17.85 -44.01
C LEU A 274 2.02 -18.66 -44.74
N GLN A 275 2.39 -19.78 -45.36
CA GLN A 275 1.44 -20.70 -45.99
C GLN A 275 0.72 -21.60 -44.97
N LYS A 276 1.39 -21.95 -43.87
CA LYS A 276 0.87 -22.87 -42.85
C LYS A 276 0.11 -22.17 -41.72
N GLU A 277 0.46 -20.93 -41.42
CA GLU A 277 -0.04 -20.20 -40.26
C GLU A 277 -0.48 -18.79 -40.65
N LYS A 278 -1.45 -18.22 -39.91
CA LYS A 278 -1.88 -16.83 -40.10
C LYS A 278 -1.04 -15.87 -39.28
N PHE A 279 -0.42 -14.90 -39.96
CA PHE A 279 0.29 -13.78 -39.35
C PHE A 279 -0.40 -12.46 -39.69
N ALA A 280 -0.39 -11.53 -38.75
CA ALA A 280 -0.95 -10.19 -38.93
C ALA A 280 0.04 -9.21 -39.58
N LEU A 281 1.34 -9.49 -39.46
CA LEU A 281 2.43 -8.69 -39.99
C LEU A 281 3.66 -9.58 -40.20
N LEU A 282 4.34 -9.40 -41.33
CA LEU A 282 5.70 -9.88 -41.56
C LEU A 282 6.65 -8.68 -41.44
N ILE A 283 7.74 -8.85 -40.71
CA ILE A 283 8.86 -7.91 -40.63
C ILE A 283 10.07 -8.61 -41.24
N THR A 284 10.66 -7.98 -42.26
CA THR A 284 11.87 -8.42 -42.98
C THR A 284 12.96 -7.38 -42.85
#